data_AF-A0A5C8LQY0-F1
#
_entry.id   AF-A0A5C8LQY0-F1
#
_cell.length_a   1.000
_cell.length_b   1.000
_cell.length_c   1.000
_cell.angle_alpha   90.00
_cell.angle_beta   90.00
_cell.angle_gamma   90.00
#
_symmetry.space_group_name_H-M   'P 1'
#
loop_
_entity.id
_entity.type
_entity.pdbx_description
1 polymer ?
#
loop_
_entity_poly.entity_id
_entity_poly.type
_entity_poly.pdbx_seq_one_letter_code
_entity_poly.pdbx_strand_id
1 'polypeptide(L)'
;MKRPLFINTNTEAITEALKKIGKGRLEAAIKIKDLEMPKRKAKFLIEWQGNRGVLKYAYSTYANKPEYTDIAILHNEELPEFGWEIKWYRY
;
A
#
# COMPACT_ATOMS: atom_id res chain seq x y z
N MET A 1 4.39 -24.31 2.88
CA MET A 1 3.72 -23.98 1.61
C MET A 1 4.04 -22.54 1.24
N LYS A 2 4.42 -22.25 -0.02
CA LYS A 2 4.56 -20.86 -0.50
C LYS A 2 3.16 -20.29 -0.69
N ARG A 3 2.87 -19.11 -0.13
CA ARG A 3 1.61 -18.40 -0.40
C ARG A 3 1.89 -17.30 -1.43
N PRO A 4 1.14 -17.24 -2.54
CA PRO A 4 1.26 -16.13 -3.48
C PRO A 4 0.80 -14.85 -2.79
N LEU A 5 1.57 -13.78 -2.93
CA LEU A 5 1.21 -12.45 -2.47
C LEU A 5 1.05 -11.55 -3.70
N PHE A 6 -0.12 -10.95 -3.86
CA PHE A 6 -0.36 -10.01 -4.94
C PHE A 6 -0.02 -8.61 -4.45
N ILE A 7 0.94 -7.97 -5.10
CA ILE A 7 1.44 -6.65 -4.73
C ILE A 7 1.36 -5.74 -5.95
N ASN A 8 0.94 -4.50 -5.75
CA ASN A 8 1.01 -3.44 -6.74
C ASN A 8 1.98 -2.36 -6.26
N THR A 9 3.07 -2.19 -7.00
CA THR A 9 4.08 -1.13 -6.81
C THR A 9 4.08 -0.12 -7.95
N ASN A 10 3.10 -0.19 -8.86
CA ASN A 10 3.01 0.71 -10.00
C ASN A 10 2.63 2.11 -9.50
N THR A 11 3.48 3.10 -9.80
CA THR A 11 3.33 4.48 -9.31
C THR A 11 2.06 5.17 -9.82
N GLU A 12 1.65 4.89 -11.06
CA GLU A 12 0.44 5.46 -11.66
C GLU A 12 -0.80 4.90 -10.99
N ALA A 13 -0.87 3.57 -10.88
CA ALA A 13 -1.98 2.86 -10.26
C ALA A 13 -2.16 3.26 -8.77
N ILE A 14 -1.05 3.37 -8.03
CA ILE A 14 -1.06 3.86 -6.65
C ILE A 14 -1.53 5.32 -6.59
N THR A 15 -1.12 6.16 -7.54
CA THR A 15 -1.54 7.57 -7.56
C THR A 15 -3.04 7.69 -7.78
N GLU A 16 -3.63 6.86 -8.64
CA GLU A 16 -5.08 6.81 -8.83
C GLU A 16 -5.82 6.32 -7.59
N ALA A 17 -5.33 5.24 -6.96
CA ALA A 17 -5.89 4.75 -5.70
C ALA A 17 -5.85 5.84 -4.60
N LEU A 18 -4.73 6.55 -4.46
CA LEU A 18 -4.60 7.66 -3.51
C LEU A 18 -5.56 8.82 -3.82
N LYS A 19 -5.81 9.12 -5.09
CA LYS A 19 -6.82 10.13 -5.49
C LYS A 19 -8.22 9.70 -5.08
N LYS A 20 -8.57 8.42 -5.28
CA LYS A 20 -9.88 7.86 -4.92
C LYS A 20 -10.13 7.83 -3.40
N ILE A 21 -9.11 7.44 -2.62
CA ILE A 21 -9.16 7.50 -1.14
C ILE A 21 -9.39 8.93 -0.65
N GLY A 22 -8.77 9.89 -1.32
CA GLY A 22 -8.83 11.30 -0.96
C GLY A 22 -7.95 11.66 0.23
N LYS A 23 -7.65 12.95 0.34
CA LYS A 23 -6.72 13.49 1.35
C LYS A 23 -7.24 13.25 2.77
N GLY A 24 -8.50 13.57 3.07
CA GLY A 24 -9.03 13.49 4.44
C GLY A 24 -8.98 12.09 5.06
N ARG A 25 -9.30 11.04 4.28
CA ARG A 25 -9.23 9.66 4.78
C ARG A 25 -7.79 9.19 4.97
N LEU A 26 -6.89 9.61 4.07
CA LEU A 26 -5.47 9.32 4.22
C LEU A 26 -4.90 9.97 5.50
N GLU A 27 -5.19 11.25 5.73
CA GLU A 27 -4.75 11.98 6.93
C GLU A 27 -5.31 11.37 8.22
N ALA A 28 -6.59 10.99 8.22
CA ALA A 28 -7.21 10.29 9.34
C ALA A 28 -6.54 8.95 9.63
N ALA A 29 -6.29 8.14 8.60
CA ALA A 29 -5.64 6.84 8.73
C ALA A 29 -4.21 6.96 9.28
N ILE A 30 -3.46 7.95 8.81
CA ILE A 30 -2.09 8.25 9.28
C ILE A 30 -2.11 8.70 10.75
N LYS A 31 -3.05 9.59 11.12
CA LYS A 31 -3.19 10.08 12.51
C LYS A 31 -3.56 8.96 13.48
N ILE A 32 -4.44 8.04 13.08
CA ILE A 32 -4.82 6.86 13.89
C ILE A 32 -3.60 5.96 14.15
N LYS A 33 -2.67 5.88 13.19
CA LYS A 33 -1.47 5.06 13.27
C LYS A 33 -0.28 5.76 13.94
N ASP A 34 -0.44 7.01 14.37
CA ASP A 34 0.62 7.86 14.91
C ASP A 34 1.85 7.96 13.99
N LEU A 35 1.60 8.08 12.69
CA LEU A 35 2.63 8.20 11.67
C LEU A 35 2.73 9.67 11.21
N GLU A 36 3.94 10.14 10.87
CA GLU A 36 4.07 11.37 10.07
C GLU A 36 3.46 11.21 8.68
N MET A 37 3.00 12.35 8.13
CA MET A 37 2.43 12.43 6.79
C MET A 37 3.45 11.98 5.71
N PRO A 38 3.09 11.04 4.83
CA PRO A 38 3.88 10.65 3.68
C PRO A 38 4.26 11.84 2.79
N LYS A 39 5.55 12.17 2.74
CA LYS A 39 6.08 13.24 1.87
C LYS A 39 6.38 12.78 0.45
N ARG A 40 6.52 11.47 0.22
CA ARG A 40 6.93 10.87 -1.07
C ARG A 40 6.01 9.74 -1.49
N LYS A 41 5.57 9.77 -2.76
CA LYS A 41 4.72 8.73 -3.37
C LYS A 41 5.45 7.40 -3.59
N ALA A 42 6.76 7.42 -3.80
CA ALA A 42 7.59 6.24 -4.11
C ALA A 42 7.69 5.20 -2.98
N LYS A 43 7.09 5.46 -1.82
CA LYS A 43 7.13 4.57 -0.65
C LYS A 43 5.82 3.81 -0.42
N PHE A 44 4.79 4.03 -1.24
CA PHE A 44 3.55 3.29 -1.14
C PHE A 44 3.62 1.96 -1.89
N LEU A 45 2.89 0.97 -1.41
CA LEU A 45 2.51 -0.23 -2.16
C LEU A 45 1.08 -0.62 -1.79
N ILE A 46 0.43 -1.40 -2.65
CA ILE A 46 -0.85 -2.01 -2.33
C ILE A 46 -0.66 -3.51 -2.29
N GLU A 47 -1.11 -4.15 -1.22
CA GLU A 47 -1.01 -5.59 -1.03
C GLU A 47 -2.40 -6.19 -0.95
N TRP A 48 -2.64 -7.27 -1.68
CA TRP A 48 -3.86 -8.05 -1.53
C TRP A 48 -3.70 -9.04 -0.37
N GLN A 49 -4.45 -8.80 0.70
CA GLN A 49 -4.46 -9.64 1.89
C GLN A 49 -5.82 -10.34 2.02
N GLY A 50 -5.86 -11.64 1.70
CA GLY A 50 -7.09 -12.42 1.74
C GLY A 50 -8.12 -11.89 0.76
N ASN A 51 -9.17 -11.22 1.27
CA ASN A 51 -10.26 -10.65 0.46
C ASN A 51 -10.24 -9.12 0.39
N ARG A 52 -9.14 -8.45 0.78
CA ARG A 52 -9.07 -6.98 0.81
C ARG A 52 -7.73 -6.49 0.27
N GLY A 53 -7.74 -5.37 -0.45
CA GLY A 53 -6.52 -4.63 -0.76
C GLY A 53 -6.16 -3.69 0.39
N VAL A 54 -4.88 -3.63 0.74
CA VAL A 54 -4.36 -2.81 1.81
C VAL A 54 -3.29 -1.88 1.25
N LEU A 55 -3.49 -0.58 1.41
CA LEU A 55 -2.47 0.43 1.13
C LEU A 55 -1.45 0.41 2.27
N LYS A 56 -0.20 0.11 1.92
CA LYS A 56 0.93 0.14 2.85
C LYS A 56 1.90 1.25 2.47
N TYR A 57 2.67 1.70 3.46
CA TYR A 57 3.71 2.69 3.29
C TYR A 57 5.01 2.25 3.96
N ALA A 58 6.11 2.37 3.22
CA ALA A 58 7.44 2.13 3.74
C ALA A 58 7.84 3.27 4.67
N TYR A 59 7.88 2.99 5.98
CA TYR A 59 8.36 3.95 6.96
C TYR A 59 9.88 3.94 7.11
N SER A 60 10.50 2.80 6.82
CA SER A 60 11.94 2.62 6.97
C SER A 60 12.76 3.54 6.05
N THR A 61 13.80 4.13 6.64
CA THR A 61 14.91 4.85 6.00
C THR A 61 16.01 3.90 5.50
N TYR A 62 15.97 2.61 5.85
CA TYR A 62 16.98 1.63 5.47
C TYR A 62 16.75 1.11 4.06
N ALA A 63 17.64 1.48 3.13
CA ALA A 63 17.58 1.18 1.70
C ALA A 63 17.45 -0.32 1.35
N ASN A 64 17.85 -1.22 2.24
CA ASN A 64 17.92 -2.66 1.94
C ASN A 64 16.73 -3.49 2.45
N LYS A 65 15.89 -2.96 3.36
CA LYS A 65 14.67 -3.64 3.84
C LYS A 65 13.60 -2.60 4.22
N PRO A 66 12.80 -2.12 3.26
CA PRO A 66 11.68 -1.24 3.59
C PRO A 66 10.66 -2.01 4.43
N GLU A 67 10.50 -1.61 5.69
CA GLU A 67 9.39 -2.06 6.52
C GLU A 67 8.13 -1.28 6.12
N TYR A 68 7.13 -2.02 5.64
CA TYR A 68 5.86 -1.48 5.21
C TYR A 68 4.83 -1.60 6.33
N THR A 69 4.17 -0.49 6.63
CA THR A 69 3.07 -0.44 7.61
C THR A 69 1.74 -0.27 6.88
N ASP A 70 0.73 -0.99 7.34
CA ASP A 70 -0.63 -0.90 6.82
C ASP A 70 -1.26 0.44 7.23
N ILE A 71 -1.59 1.27 6.23
CA ILE A 71 -2.23 2.58 6.44
C ILE A 71 -3.75 2.41 6.36
N ALA A 72 -4.24 1.88 5.26
CA ALA A 72 -5.68 1.88 4.96
C ALA A 72 -6.08 0.62 4.21
N ILE A 73 -7.25 0.08 4.58
CA ILE A 73 -7.94 -0.91 3.75
C ILE A 73 -8.61 -0.15 2.61
N LEU A 74 -8.44 -0.64 1.38
CA LEU A 74 -9.05 -0.09 0.18
C LEU A 74 -10.45 -0.68 -0.01
N HIS A 75 -11.38 0.18 -0.43
CA HIS A 75 -12.67 -0.26 -0.96
C HIS A 75 -12.49 -0.78 -2.37
N ASN A 76 -13.43 -1.60 -2.85
CA ASN A 76 -13.33 -2.22 -4.17
C ASN A 76 -13.14 -1.20 -5.30
N GLU A 77 -13.83 -0.06 -5.21
CA GLU A 77 -13.73 1.03 -6.20
C GLU A 77 -12.35 1.71 -6.22
N GLU A 78 -11.58 1.58 -5.14
CA GLU A 78 -10.25 2.18 -4.96
C GLU A 78 -9.13 1.24 -5.37
N LEU A 79 -9.46 -0.03 -5.62
CA LEU A 79 -8.48 -1.02 -6.02
C LEU A 79 -7.95 -0.69 -7.42
N PRO A 80 -6.63 -0.82 -7.64
CA PRO A 80 -6.05 -0.76 -8.97
C PRO A 80 -6.63 -1.85 -9.89
N GLU A 81 -6.94 -1.48 -11.12
CA GLU A 81 -7.35 -2.44 -12.16
C GLU A 81 -6.15 -3.15 -12.79
N PHE A 82 -4.97 -2.51 -12.78
CA PHE A 82 -3.74 -3.00 -13.42
C PHE A 82 -2.51 -2.84 -12.51
N GLY A 83 -1.39 -3.48 -12.89
CA GLY A 83 -0.10 -3.36 -12.19
C GLY A 83 0.10 -4.34 -11.03
N TRP A 84 -0.72 -5.39 -10.96
CA TRP A 84 -0.56 -6.46 -9.97
C TRP A 84 0.57 -7.43 -10.34
N GLU A 85 1.48 -7.64 -9.39
CA GLU A 85 2.57 -8.60 -9.47
C GLU A 85 2.37 -9.71 -8.45
N ILE A 86 2.68 -10.95 -8.83
CA ILE A 86 2.65 -12.10 -7.91
C ILE A 86 4.04 -12.32 -7.34
N LYS A 87 4.21 -12.09 -6.04
CA LYS A 87 5.44 -12.43 -5.31
C LYS A 87 5.27 -13.75 -4.55
N TRP A 88 6.27 -14.61 -4.68
CA TRP A 88 6.33 -15.90 -3.98
C TRP A 88 7.38 -15.83 -2.88
N TYR A 89 6.97 -15.60 -1.64
CA TYR A 89 7.91 -15.64 -0.52
C TYR A 89 8.21 -17.09 -0.12
N ARG A 90 9.50 -17.40 0.03
CA ARG A 90 9.95 -18.58 0.79
C ARG A 90 10.01 -18.15 2.26
N TYR A 91 9.21 -18.79 3.10
CA TYR A 91 9.44 -18.78 4.55
C TYR A 91 10.72 -19.54 4.85
#